data_AF-A0A924CRH0-F1
#
_entry.id   AF-A0A924CRH0-F1
#
_cell.length_a   1.000
_cell.length_b   1.000
_cell.length_c   1.000
_cell.angle_alpha   90.00
_cell.angle_beta   90.00
_cell.angle_gamma   90.00
#
_symmetry.space_group_name_H-M   'P 1'
#
loop_
_entity.id
_entity.type
_entity.pdbx_description
1 polymer ?
#
loop_
_entity_poly.entity_id
_entity_poly.type
_entity_poly.pdbx_seq_one_letter_code
_entity_poly.pdbx_strand_id
1 'polypeptide(L)'
;MLNRLGHEIKNRWQALRAYSDMSPDLKLRRRVNRSLSDRPEYAVNDWHQRFWRPLGIRYEVVEFVYRSLAESSGLVVGRLVPSDRMVADLQLPLICWFDWEMTCMEAFWQEFDPTGSIVGSMETHDRDIYDREMYDGSCDPTAFETLNDWMIFLNQAATRSTPTLKS
;
A
#
# COMPACT_ATOMS: atom_id res chain seq x y z
N MET A 1 -7.69 40.95 24.08
CA MET A 1 -8.39 40.14 23.05
C MET A 1 -7.55 39.90 21.79
N LEU A 2 -6.64 40.80 21.38
CA LEU A 2 -5.82 40.67 20.16
C LEU A 2 -4.74 39.56 20.18
N ASN A 3 -4.22 39.16 21.35
CA ASN A 3 -3.15 38.14 21.43
C ASN A 3 -3.63 36.69 21.22
N ARG A 4 -4.93 36.40 21.40
CA ARG A 4 -5.48 35.05 21.29
C ARG A 4 -5.68 34.64 19.81
N LEU A 5 -6.17 35.57 18.99
CA LEU A 5 -6.33 35.38 17.54
C LEU A 5 -4.98 35.13 16.84
N GLY A 6 -3.92 35.86 17.21
CA GLY A 6 -2.59 35.69 16.62
C GLY A 6 -1.98 34.31 16.92
N HIS A 7 -2.21 33.81 18.14
CA HIS A 7 -1.78 32.46 18.54
C HIS A 7 -2.59 31.36 17.85
N GLU A 8 -3.91 31.53 17.73
CA GLU A 8 -4.78 30.58 17.02
C GLU A 8 -4.47 30.50 15.52
N ILE A 9 -4.16 31.64 14.89
CA ILE A 9 -3.72 31.70 13.50
C ILE A 9 -2.36 31.00 13.36
N LYS A 10 -1.38 31.32 14.21
CA LYS A 10 -0.04 30.69 14.16
C LYS A 10 -0.12 29.17 14.37
N ASN A 11 -0.95 28.71 15.32
CA ASN A 11 -1.17 27.28 15.56
C ASN A 11 -1.88 26.61 14.38
N ARG A 12 -2.87 27.26 13.75
CA ARG A 12 -3.49 26.77 12.52
C ARG A 12 -2.52 26.69 11.34
N TRP A 13 -1.64 27.68 11.18
CA TRP A 13 -0.61 27.66 10.15
C TRP A 13 0.46 26.60 10.40
N GLN A 14 0.83 26.37 11.67
CA GLN A 14 1.75 25.29 12.05
C GLN A 14 1.11 23.92 11.88
N ALA A 15 -0.16 23.76 12.24
CA ALA A 15 -0.92 22.56 11.94
C ALA A 15 -1.03 22.33 10.43
N LEU A 16 -1.38 23.35 9.63
CA LEU A 16 -1.44 23.23 8.17
C LEU A 16 -0.07 22.89 7.54
N ARG A 17 1.05 23.36 8.10
CA ARG A 17 2.40 22.95 7.69
C ARG A 17 2.73 21.52 8.08
N ALA A 18 2.41 21.11 9.32
CA ALA A 18 2.59 19.72 9.75
C ALA A 18 1.73 18.76 8.92
N TYR A 19 0.50 19.16 8.57
CA TYR A 19 -0.36 18.44 7.63
C TYR A 19 0.19 18.46 6.20
N SER A 20 0.84 19.54 5.74
CA SER A 20 1.48 19.55 4.41
C SER A 20 2.67 18.60 4.34
N ASP A 21 3.43 18.49 5.44
CA ASP A 21 4.56 17.56 5.57
C ASP A 21 4.10 16.10 5.68
N MET A 22 2.81 15.85 5.97
CA MET A 22 2.18 14.52 6.00
C MET A 22 1.28 14.25 4.78
N SER A 23 1.19 15.19 3.84
CA SER A 23 0.33 15.12 2.67
C SER A 23 1.11 14.75 1.41
N PRO A 24 0.49 14.04 0.46
CA PRO A 24 1.15 13.62 -0.77
C PRO A 24 1.63 14.81 -1.62
N ASP A 25 2.81 14.71 -2.22
CA ASP A 25 3.27 15.67 -3.23
C ASP A 25 2.44 15.52 -4.51
N LEU A 26 1.41 16.36 -4.63
CA LEU A 26 0.50 16.37 -5.77
C LEU A 26 1.18 16.75 -7.09
N LYS A 27 2.26 17.54 -7.06
CA LYS A 27 3.01 17.89 -8.28
C LYS A 27 3.78 16.67 -8.75
N LEU A 28 4.42 15.96 -7.83
CA LEU A 28 5.12 14.73 -8.14
C LEU A 28 4.16 13.64 -8.60
N ARG A 29 3.02 13.45 -7.93
CA ARG A 29 1.96 12.52 -8.34
C ARG A 29 1.50 12.75 -9.77
N ARG A 30 1.27 14.02 -10.16
CA ARG A 30 0.91 14.38 -11.54
C ARG A 30 2.04 14.06 -12.53
N ARG A 31 3.30 14.25 -12.12
CA ARG A 31 4.46 13.92 -12.94
C ARG A 31 4.56 12.41 -13.17
N VAL A 32 4.40 11.60 -12.13
CA VAL A 32 4.42 10.13 -12.22
C VAL A 32 3.27 9.64 -13.10
N ASN A 33 2.03 10.10 -12.87
CA ASN A 33 0.91 9.74 -13.74
C ASN A 33 1.11 10.14 -15.21
N ARG A 34 1.81 11.25 -15.47
CA ARG A 34 2.18 11.65 -16.83
C ARG A 34 3.26 10.74 -17.41
N SER A 35 4.27 10.32 -16.65
CA SER A 35 5.25 9.35 -17.17
C SER A 35 4.64 7.99 -17.46
N LEU A 36 3.52 7.66 -16.80
CA LEU A 36 2.75 6.45 -17.06
C LEU A 36 1.78 6.60 -18.24
N SER A 37 1.57 7.80 -18.81
CA SER A 37 0.45 8.06 -19.73
C SER A 37 0.55 7.39 -21.08
N ASP A 38 1.76 7.05 -21.50
CA ASP A 38 1.99 6.40 -22.80
C ASP A 38 1.76 4.88 -22.72
N ARG A 39 1.47 4.36 -21.53
CA ARG A 39 1.20 2.95 -21.30
C ARG A 39 -0.29 2.66 -21.46
N PRO A 40 -0.67 1.47 -21.98
CA PRO A 40 -2.05 1.04 -21.98
C PRO A 40 -2.59 0.97 -20.56
N GLU A 41 -3.84 1.37 -20.39
CA GLU A 41 -4.58 1.26 -19.14
C GLU A 41 -5.44 0.00 -19.18
N TYR A 42 -5.18 -0.92 -18.27
CA TYR A 42 -5.92 -2.17 -18.13
C TYR A 42 -6.96 -2.06 -17.02
N ALA A 43 -8.17 -2.55 -17.26
CA ALA A 43 -9.10 -2.84 -16.17
C ALA A 43 -8.53 -3.96 -15.29
N VAL A 44 -8.99 -4.05 -14.03
CA VAL A 44 -8.46 -5.02 -13.04
C VAL A 44 -8.41 -6.46 -13.56
N ASN A 45 -9.44 -6.91 -14.28
CA ASN A 45 -9.48 -8.24 -14.90
C ASN A 45 -8.38 -8.45 -15.96
N ASP A 46 -8.19 -7.48 -16.85
CA ASP A 46 -7.17 -7.57 -17.90
C ASP A 46 -5.77 -7.46 -17.30
N TRP A 47 -5.62 -6.63 -16.27
CA TRP A 47 -4.38 -6.45 -15.51
C TRP A 47 -3.97 -7.76 -14.81
N HIS A 48 -4.94 -8.44 -14.16
CA HIS A 48 -4.77 -9.78 -13.61
C HIS A 48 -4.36 -10.79 -14.67
N GLN A 49 -5.15 -10.92 -15.74
CA GLN A 49 -4.91 -11.93 -16.77
C GLN A 49 -3.54 -11.76 -17.43
N ARG A 50 -3.11 -10.51 -17.64
CA ARG A 50 -1.89 -10.21 -18.37
C ARG A 50 -0.62 -10.37 -17.54
N PHE A 51 -0.63 -9.91 -16.29
CA PHE A 51 0.60 -9.82 -15.50
C PHE A 51 0.68 -10.82 -14.36
N TRP A 52 -0.46 -11.15 -13.75
CA TRP A 52 -0.48 -11.78 -12.43
C TRP A 52 -0.93 -13.25 -12.47
N ARG A 53 -1.88 -13.57 -13.36
CA ARG A 53 -2.34 -14.94 -13.59
C ARG A 53 -1.21 -15.91 -13.99
N PRO A 54 -0.25 -15.54 -14.88
CA PRO A 54 0.87 -16.43 -15.22
C PRO A 54 1.79 -16.74 -14.03
N LEU A 55 1.82 -15.86 -13.03
CA LEU A 55 2.61 -16.02 -11.80
C LEU A 55 1.84 -16.74 -10.68
N GLY A 56 0.61 -17.20 -10.96
CA GLY A 56 -0.23 -17.85 -9.96
C GLY A 56 -0.76 -16.91 -8.87
N ILE A 57 -0.75 -15.61 -9.11
CA ILE A 57 -1.30 -14.64 -8.17
C ILE A 57 -2.82 -14.65 -8.26
N ARG A 58 -3.45 -14.79 -7.09
CA ARG A 58 -4.90 -14.86 -6.93
C ARG A 58 -5.58 -13.55 -7.35
N TYR A 59 -6.75 -13.66 -7.98
CA TYR A 59 -7.50 -12.49 -8.44
C TYR A 59 -7.84 -11.55 -7.29
N GLU A 60 -8.23 -12.08 -6.12
CA GLU A 60 -8.63 -11.25 -4.97
C GLU A 60 -7.47 -10.37 -4.48
N VAL A 61 -6.24 -10.89 -4.48
CA VAL A 61 -5.04 -10.11 -4.11
C VAL A 61 -4.77 -9.01 -5.13
N VAL A 62 -4.95 -9.30 -6.42
CA VAL A 62 -4.81 -8.30 -7.48
C VAL A 62 -5.86 -7.20 -7.36
N GLU A 63 -7.11 -7.58 -7.12
CA GLU A 63 -8.22 -6.65 -6.95
C GLU A 63 -8.00 -5.75 -5.73
N PHE A 64 -7.56 -6.32 -4.62
CA PHE A 64 -7.15 -5.57 -3.44
C PHE A 64 -6.09 -4.53 -3.79
N VAL A 65 -4.96 -4.94 -4.39
CA VAL A 65 -3.87 -4.00 -4.71
C VAL A 65 -4.32 -2.94 -5.72
N TYR A 66 -5.11 -3.34 -6.72
CA TYR A 66 -5.63 -2.42 -7.73
C TYR A 66 -6.43 -1.28 -7.10
N ARG A 67 -7.30 -1.60 -6.14
CA ARG A 67 -8.11 -0.62 -5.39
C ARG A 67 -7.25 0.16 -4.39
N SER A 68 -6.59 -0.53 -3.47
CA SER A 68 -5.88 0.07 -2.34
C SER A 68 -4.74 1.00 -2.79
N LEU A 69 -4.00 0.62 -3.84
CA LEU A 69 -2.94 1.47 -4.38
C LEU A 69 -3.50 2.68 -5.13
N ALA A 70 -4.63 2.55 -5.82
CA ALA A 70 -5.26 3.68 -6.49
C ALA A 70 -5.75 4.72 -5.49
N GLU A 71 -6.36 4.26 -4.40
CA GLU A 71 -6.88 5.13 -3.33
C GLU A 71 -5.76 5.87 -2.59
N SER A 72 -4.67 5.18 -2.24
CA SER A 72 -3.58 5.76 -1.46
C SER A 72 -2.66 6.68 -2.29
N SER A 73 -2.27 6.23 -3.49
CA SER A 73 -1.27 6.92 -4.32
C SER A 73 -1.88 7.92 -5.31
N GLY A 74 -3.17 7.77 -5.65
CA GLY A 74 -3.80 8.50 -6.75
C GLY A 74 -3.18 8.20 -8.12
N LEU A 75 -2.46 7.08 -8.26
CA LEU A 75 -1.97 6.58 -9.54
C LEU A 75 -3.09 5.91 -10.33
N VAL A 76 -2.96 5.93 -11.67
CA VAL A 76 -3.78 5.08 -12.54
C VAL A 76 -3.18 3.67 -12.53
N VAL A 77 -3.60 2.84 -11.57
CA VAL A 77 -2.97 1.52 -11.29
C VAL A 77 -3.00 0.59 -12.51
N GLY A 78 -4.04 0.66 -13.34
CA GLY A 78 -4.13 -0.09 -14.59
C GLY A 78 -3.00 0.17 -15.60
N ARG A 79 -2.16 1.20 -15.38
CA ARG A 79 -0.98 1.50 -16.22
C ARG A 79 0.34 0.98 -15.62
N LEU A 80 0.30 0.44 -14.40
CA LEU A 80 1.46 -0.14 -13.75
C LEU A 80 1.78 -1.50 -14.35
N VAL A 81 3.06 -1.85 -14.32
CA VAL A 81 3.58 -3.14 -14.79
C VAL A 81 4.45 -3.77 -13.71
N PRO A 82 4.66 -5.10 -13.74
CA PRO A 82 5.36 -5.80 -12.67
C PRO A 82 6.75 -5.26 -12.35
N SER A 83 7.48 -4.77 -13.35
CA SER A 83 8.84 -4.25 -13.21
C SER A 83 8.93 -2.81 -12.68
N ASP A 84 7.80 -2.13 -12.44
CA ASP A 84 7.84 -0.78 -11.89
C ASP A 84 8.45 -0.80 -10.49
N ARG A 85 9.47 0.02 -10.27
CA ARG A 85 10.12 0.12 -8.97
C ARG A 85 9.33 1.03 -8.04
N MET A 86 8.98 0.51 -6.86
CA MET A 86 8.07 1.16 -5.90
C MET A 86 8.58 2.56 -5.50
N VAL A 87 9.89 2.68 -5.24
CA VAL A 87 10.52 3.94 -4.87
C VAL A 87 11.08 4.67 -6.10
N ALA A 88 11.88 4.00 -6.92
CA ALA A 88 12.65 4.68 -7.95
C ALA A 88 11.81 5.18 -9.14
N ASP A 89 10.75 4.46 -9.52
CA ASP A 89 9.92 4.82 -10.66
C ASP A 89 8.60 5.48 -10.21
N LEU A 90 7.94 4.87 -9.21
CA LEU A 90 6.62 5.31 -8.75
C LEU A 90 6.68 6.36 -7.63
N GLN A 91 7.80 6.45 -6.92
CA GLN A 91 8.01 7.40 -5.83
C GLN A 91 6.89 7.34 -4.77
N LEU A 92 6.39 6.14 -4.48
CA LEU A 92 5.26 5.91 -3.57
C LEU A 92 5.40 6.63 -2.21
N PRO A 93 6.56 6.62 -1.52
CA PRO A 93 6.70 7.33 -0.24
C PRO A 93 6.36 8.83 -0.31
N LEU A 94 6.52 9.45 -1.49
CA LEU A 94 6.31 10.89 -1.68
C LEU A 94 4.93 11.22 -2.24
N ILE A 95 4.30 10.27 -2.96
CA ILE A 95 3.02 10.52 -3.64
C ILE A 95 1.82 9.92 -2.91
N CYS A 96 2.04 9.04 -1.93
CA CYS A 96 1.04 8.52 -1.02
C CYS A 96 0.90 9.40 0.23
N TRP A 97 -0.15 9.15 1.02
CA TRP A 97 -0.24 9.68 2.40
C TRP A 97 0.85 9.08 3.27
N PHE A 98 1.34 9.81 4.27
CA PHE A 98 2.46 9.35 5.11
C PHE A 98 2.23 7.97 5.77
N ASP A 99 0.99 7.65 6.12
CA ASP A 99 0.57 6.41 6.79
C ASP A 99 0.01 5.34 5.83
N TRP A 100 0.22 5.51 4.52
CA TRP A 100 -0.41 4.66 3.51
C TRP A 100 -0.04 3.18 3.63
N GLU A 101 1.19 2.88 4.04
CA GLU A 101 1.74 1.54 4.18
C GLU A 101 1.00 0.78 5.28
N MET A 102 0.90 1.42 6.44
CA MET A 102 0.17 0.91 7.60
C MET A 102 -1.31 0.72 7.26
N THR A 103 -1.94 1.74 6.67
CA THR A 103 -3.36 1.69 6.28
C THR A 103 -3.62 0.59 5.26
N CYS A 104 -2.72 0.41 4.28
CA CYS A 104 -2.83 -0.61 3.26
C CYS A 104 -2.69 -2.02 3.88
N MET A 105 -1.69 -2.24 4.73
CA MET A 105 -1.48 -3.55 5.34
C MET A 105 -2.58 -3.89 6.36
N GLU A 106 -3.08 -2.93 7.14
CA GLU A 106 -4.24 -3.15 8.00
C GLU A 106 -5.48 -3.57 7.20
N ALA A 107 -5.78 -2.87 6.10
CA ALA A 107 -6.89 -3.23 5.22
C ALA A 107 -6.70 -4.63 4.59
N PHE A 108 -5.47 -4.97 4.21
CA PHE A 108 -5.13 -6.29 3.69
C PHE A 108 -5.44 -7.38 4.72
N TRP A 109 -4.95 -7.24 5.94
CA TRP A 109 -5.18 -8.26 6.98
C TRP A 109 -6.63 -8.38 7.39
N GLN A 110 -7.38 -7.27 7.41
CA GLN A 110 -8.83 -7.32 7.63
C GLN A 110 -9.56 -8.10 6.52
N GLU A 111 -9.11 -8.02 5.27
CA GLU A 111 -9.75 -8.71 4.15
C GLU A 111 -9.35 -10.19 4.05
N PHE A 112 -8.08 -10.52 4.30
CA PHE A 112 -7.53 -11.86 4.08
C PHE A 112 -7.35 -12.71 5.35
N ASP A 113 -7.28 -12.09 6.54
CA ASP A 113 -7.28 -12.77 7.85
C ASP A 113 -8.23 -12.09 8.86
N PRO A 114 -9.55 -12.01 8.57
CA PRO A 114 -10.51 -11.26 9.40
C PRO A 114 -10.64 -11.78 10.84
N THR A 115 -10.26 -13.04 11.08
CA THR A 115 -10.31 -13.67 12.39
C THR A 115 -9.01 -13.54 13.18
N GLY A 116 -7.96 -12.95 12.59
CA GLY A 116 -6.61 -12.98 13.13
C GLY A 116 -6.13 -14.41 13.38
N SER A 117 -6.53 -15.36 12.53
CA SER A 117 -6.23 -16.78 12.69
C SER A 117 -4.73 -17.04 12.56
N ILE A 118 -3.98 -16.19 11.85
CA ILE A 118 -2.53 -16.24 11.83
C ILE A 118 -1.98 -15.77 13.17
N VAL A 119 -2.41 -14.59 13.64
CA VAL A 119 -1.94 -14.02 14.92
C VAL A 119 -2.31 -14.93 16.09
N GLY A 120 -3.48 -15.56 16.07
CA GLY A 120 -4.00 -16.47 17.09
C GLY A 120 -3.36 -17.87 17.10
N SER A 121 -2.70 -18.28 16.01
CA SER A 121 -2.03 -19.59 15.88
C SER A 121 -0.49 -19.52 15.98
N MET A 122 0.08 -18.32 16.00
CA MET A 122 1.51 -18.08 16.20
C MET A 122 1.94 -18.31 17.65
N GLU A 123 3.06 -19.01 17.86
CA GLU A 123 3.74 -19.02 19.15
C GLU A 123 4.15 -17.59 19.51
N THR A 124 4.25 -17.26 20.81
CA THR A 124 4.52 -15.89 21.28
C THR A 124 5.75 -15.25 20.63
N HIS A 125 6.75 -16.07 20.25
CA HIS A 125 7.95 -15.64 19.52
C HIS A 125 7.66 -15.21 18.07
N ASP A 126 6.78 -15.94 17.37
CA ASP A 126 6.36 -15.60 16.00
C ASP A 126 5.40 -14.42 15.99
N ARG A 127 4.61 -14.23 17.05
CA ARG A 127 3.79 -13.03 17.24
C ARG A 127 4.64 -11.81 17.51
N ASP A 128 5.70 -11.94 18.33
CA ASP A 128 6.67 -10.86 18.52
C ASP A 128 7.40 -10.54 17.22
N ILE A 129 7.71 -11.53 16.36
CA ILE A 129 8.28 -11.29 15.03
C ILE A 129 7.24 -10.63 14.12
N TYR A 130 5.98 -11.07 14.08
CA TYR A 130 4.91 -10.46 13.29
C TYR A 130 4.63 -9.02 13.72
N ASP A 131 4.53 -8.76 15.03
CA ASP A 131 4.38 -7.41 15.59
C ASP A 131 5.63 -6.59 15.31
N ARG A 132 6.84 -7.17 15.42
CA ARG A 132 8.06 -6.48 15.02
C ARG A 132 8.05 -6.20 13.53
N GLU A 133 7.60 -7.11 12.66
CA GLU A 133 7.58 -6.90 11.22
C GLU A 133 6.52 -5.87 10.77
N MET A 134 5.41 -5.82 11.52
CA MET A 134 4.31 -4.86 11.36
C MET A 134 4.66 -3.47 11.93
N TYR A 135 5.47 -3.39 12.99
CA TYR A 135 5.85 -2.14 13.67
C TYR A 135 7.30 -1.67 13.41
N ASP A 136 8.18 -2.50 12.84
CA ASP A 136 9.59 -2.20 12.50
C ASP A 136 9.81 -1.84 11.02
N GLY A 137 8.78 -1.96 10.18
CA GLY A 137 8.84 -1.57 8.77
C GLY A 137 9.28 -2.67 7.81
N SER A 138 9.27 -3.95 8.17
CA SER A 138 9.51 -5.04 7.19
C SER A 138 8.27 -5.47 6.40
N CYS A 139 7.08 -5.01 6.78
CA CYS A 139 5.90 -4.94 5.91
C CYS A 139 5.79 -3.63 5.11
N ASP A 140 6.85 -2.81 5.06
CA ASP A 140 6.90 -1.60 4.23
C ASP A 140 6.84 -1.99 2.73
N PRO A 141 5.75 -1.66 2.01
CA PRO A 141 5.65 -1.89 0.57
C PRO A 141 6.80 -1.26 -0.24
N THR A 142 7.51 -0.29 0.32
CA THR A 142 8.65 0.41 -0.28
C THR A 142 9.98 -0.28 -0.01
N ALA A 143 10.03 -1.25 0.92
CA ALA A 143 11.14 -2.18 1.07
C ALA A 143 11.22 -3.18 -0.10
N PHE A 144 10.11 -3.37 -0.82
CA PHE A 144 10.08 -4.16 -2.05
C PHE A 144 10.63 -3.35 -3.23
N GLU A 145 11.59 -3.93 -3.96
CA GLU A 145 12.21 -3.25 -5.10
C GLU A 145 11.17 -2.95 -6.19
N THR A 146 10.34 -3.93 -6.52
CA THR A 146 9.34 -3.85 -7.60
C THR A 146 7.92 -4.18 -7.14
N LEU A 147 6.94 -3.74 -7.94
CA LEU A 147 5.55 -4.12 -7.76
C LEU A 147 5.37 -5.65 -7.78
N ASN A 148 6.15 -6.36 -8.60
CA ASN A 148 6.13 -7.82 -8.64
C ASN A 148 6.49 -8.45 -7.29
N ASP A 149 7.53 -7.95 -6.63
CA ASP A 149 8.01 -8.52 -5.37
C ASP A 149 6.95 -8.36 -4.27
N TRP A 150 6.31 -7.20 -4.22
CA TRP A 150 5.22 -6.94 -3.29
C TRP A 150 4.00 -7.82 -3.58
N MET A 151 3.62 -7.98 -4.86
CA MET A 151 2.50 -8.83 -5.26
C MET A 151 2.72 -10.30 -4.90
N ILE A 152 3.95 -10.81 -5.05
CA ILE A 152 4.31 -12.17 -4.63
C ILE A 152 4.16 -12.32 -3.11
N PHE A 153 4.68 -11.37 -2.34
CA PHE A 153 4.56 -11.37 -0.89
C PHE A 153 3.10 -11.42 -0.42
N LEU A 154 2.26 -10.51 -0.94
CA LEU A 154 0.84 -10.46 -0.57
C LEU A 154 0.11 -11.75 -0.95
N ASN A 155 0.42 -12.35 -2.10
CA ASN A 155 -0.19 -13.61 -2.49
C ASN A 155 0.18 -14.76 -1.55
N GLN A 156 1.44 -14.82 -1.10
CA GLN A 156 1.88 -15.82 -0.12
C GLN A 156 1.21 -15.59 1.23
N ALA A 157 1.13 -14.34 1.69
CA ALA A 157 0.47 -13.97 2.93
C ALA A 157 -1.02 -14.35 2.92
N ALA A 158 -1.76 -14.00 1.86
CA ALA A 158 -3.17 -14.36 1.68
C ALA A 158 -3.39 -15.89 1.68
N THR A 159 -2.45 -16.64 1.11
CA THR A 159 -2.52 -18.11 1.07
C THR A 159 -2.35 -18.73 2.46
N ARG A 160 -1.43 -18.19 3.28
CA ARG A 160 -1.26 -18.65 4.68
C ARG A 160 -2.45 -18.31 5.57
N SER A 161 -3.16 -17.23 5.24
CA SER A 161 -4.33 -16.73 5.99
C SER A 161 -5.60 -17.55 5.75
N THR A 162 -5.66 -18.26 4.62
CA THR A 162 -6.84 -19.06 4.29
C THR A 162 -6.80 -20.35 5.12
N PRO A 163 -7.76 -20.61 6.02
CA PRO A 163 -7.75 -21.84 6.80
C PRO A 163 -7.81 -23.02 5.83
N THR A 164 -6.81 -23.90 5.91
CA THR A 164 -6.87 -25.20 5.25
C THR A 164 -8.05 -25.93 5.88
N LEU A 165 -9.19 -25.96 5.17
CA LEU A 165 -10.23 -26.95 5.43
C LEU A 165 -9.55 -28.31 5.26
N LYS A 166 -9.13 -28.89 6.39
CA LYS A 166 -8.72 -30.29 6.44
C LYS A 166 -9.92 -31.10 5.98
N SER A 167 -9.84 -31.63 4.77
CA SER A 167 -10.73 -32.68 4.25
C SER A 167 -10.57 -33.95 5.06
#